data_AF-A0A1E5GJF2-F1
#
_entry.id   AF-A0A1E5GJF2-F1
#
_cell.length_a   1.000
_cell.length_b   1.000
_cell.length_c   1.000
_cell.angle_alpha   90.00
_cell.angle_beta   90.00
_cell.angle_gamma   90.00
#
_symmetry.space_group_name_H-M   'P 1'
#
loop_
_entity.id
_entity.type
_entity.pdbx_description
1 polymer ?
#
loop_
_entity_poly.entity_id
_entity_poly.type
_entity_poly.pdbx_seq_one_letter_code
_entity_poly.pdbx_strand_id
1 'polypeptide(L)'
;MEFNFTKEYNHGHRVYNLGRISLNRWAPNGLSIYRLVVFGVFAIGSILVLFFGVITGNQGIITFYLKHWIHLIILLFLLVWTLFSMNWDQKNIFQFLLGRGLFYTSKGNQYEHSHAVIYEENQTFMYRKMRRGKRRAKYKA
;
A
#
# COMPACT_ATOMS: atom_id res chain seq x y z
N MET A 1 21.28 8.68 -18.75
CA MET A 1 20.48 8.81 -17.51
C MET A 1 21.38 9.46 -16.48
N GLU A 2 21.10 10.70 -16.10
CA GLU A 2 21.85 11.34 -15.01
C GLU A 2 21.42 10.72 -13.68
N PHE A 3 22.40 10.31 -12.88
CA PHE A 3 22.16 9.77 -11.54
C PHE A 3 21.66 10.90 -10.64
N ASN A 4 20.43 10.77 -10.13
CA ASN A 4 19.88 11.74 -9.19
C ASN A 4 20.36 11.42 -7.77
N PHE A 5 21.54 11.92 -7.42
CA PHE A 5 22.17 11.73 -6.11
C PHE A 5 21.30 12.27 -4.95
N THR A 6 20.44 13.25 -5.20
CA THR A 6 19.54 13.81 -4.19
C THR A 6 18.49 12.79 -3.74
N LYS A 7 18.05 11.88 -4.61
CA LYS A 7 17.15 10.77 -4.23
C LYS A 7 17.87 9.65 -3.50
N GLU A 8 19.08 9.31 -3.94
CA GLU A 8 19.88 8.20 -3.38
C GLU A 8 20.30 8.45 -1.92
N TYR A 9 20.70 9.69 -1.61
CA TYR A 9 21.21 10.09 -0.29
C TYR A 9 20.17 10.74 0.62
N ASN A 10 18.88 10.71 0.25
CA ASN A 10 17.82 11.25 1.10
C ASN A 10 17.54 10.29 2.27
N HIS A 11 18.43 10.28 3.25
CA HIS A 11 18.23 9.58 4.51
C HIS A 11 17.27 10.39 5.36
N GLY A 12 15.98 10.04 5.30
CA GLY A 12 14.94 10.73 6.07
C GLY A 12 15.32 10.88 7.54
N HIS A 13 15.00 12.04 8.13
CA HIS A 13 15.46 12.41 9.47
C HIS A 13 15.10 11.36 10.53
N ARG A 14 16.11 10.92 11.29
CA ARG A 14 15.99 9.92 12.36
C ARG A 14 16.53 10.46 13.68
N VAL A 15 15.86 10.11 14.76
CA VAL A 15 16.25 10.44 16.14
C VAL A 15 16.86 9.21 16.78
N TYR A 16 18.11 9.33 17.22
CA TYR A 16 18.85 8.24 17.86
C TYR A 16 18.93 8.39 19.38
N ASN A 17 18.84 9.63 19.87
CA ASN A 17 18.89 9.96 21.30
C ASN A 17 17.77 10.96 21.64
N LEU A 18 17.07 10.72 22.74
CA LEU A 18 16.15 11.68 23.35
C LEU A 18 16.83 12.23 24.62
N GLY A 19 17.57 13.33 24.49
CA GLY A 19 18.36 13.89 25.58
C GLY A 19 19.42 12.90 26.09
N ARG A 20 19.37 12.53 27.37
CA ARG A 20 20.28 11.54 27.99
C ARG A 20 19.91 10.08 27.70
N ILE A 21 18.73 9.81 27.14
CA ILE A 21 18.25 8.44 26.87
C ILE A 21 18.64 8.07 25.44
N SER A 22 19.48 7.05 25.29
CA SER A 22 19.77 6.48 23.97
C SER A 22 18.62 5.56 23.53
N LEU A 23 18.04 5.87 22.36
CA LEU A 23 17.00 5.02 21.76
C LEU A 23 17.60 3.77 21.10
N ASN A 24 18.93 3.66 21.07
CA ASN A 24 19.68 2.55 20.47
C ASN A 24 19.23 1.17 20.98
N ARG A 25 18.77 1.07 22.24
CA ARG A 25 18.29 -0.19 22.82
C ARG A 25 16.95 -0.67 22.24
N TRP A 26 16.10 0.23 21.76
CA TRP A 26 14.75 -0.09 21.25
C TRP A 26 14.63 0.11 19.73
N ALA A 27 15.46 0.98 19.16
CA ALA A 27 15.51 1.32 17.75
C ALA A 27 16.97 1.54 17.30
N PRO A 28 17.74 0.46 17.05
CA PRO A 28 19.15 0.58 16.64
C PRO A 28 19.33 1.34 15.31
N ASN A 29 18.29 1.33 14.47
CA ASN A 29 18.27 2.06 13.19
C ASN A 29 17.78 3.52 13.31
N GLY A 30 17.57 4.01 14.55
CA GLY A 30 16.98 5.31 14.84
C GLY A 30 15.46 5.34 14.63
N LEU A 31 14.77 6.21 15.36
CA LEU A 31 13.34 6.42 15.22
C LEU A 31 13.10 7.49 14.15
N SER A 32 12.43 7.14 13.04
CA SER A 32 12.13 8.11 11.98
C SER A 32 11.16 9.19 12.47
N ILE A 33 11.49 10.46 12.25
CA ILE A 33 10.67 11.62 12.68
C ILE A 33 9.27 11.55 12.09
N TYR A 34 9.14 11.10 10.83
CA TYR A 34 7.83 10.93 10.20
C TYR A 34 6.90 10.01 11.01
N ARG A 35 7.40 8.88 11.52
CA ARG A 35 6.58 7.97 12.35
C ARG A 35 6.17 8.62 13.67
N LEU A 36 7.06 9.41 14.29
CA LEU A 36 6.76 10.18 15.49
C LEU A 36 5.67 11.23 15.22
N VAL A 37 5.79 11.98 14.14
CA VAL A 37 4.80 13.00 13.76
C VAL A 37 3.45 12.36 13.48
N VAL A 38 3.40 11.28 12.70
CA VAL A 38 2.15 10.57 12.40
C VAL A 38 1.49 10.03 13.66
N PHE A 39 2.27 9.40 14.56
CA PHE A 39 1.75 8.92 15.83
C PHE A 39 1.27 10.07 16.72
N GLY A 40 2.02 11.18 16.76
CA GLY A 40 1.64 12.38 17.51
C GLY A 40 0.35 13.02 16.99
N VAL A 41 0.21 13.19 15.68
CA VAL A 41 -1.02 13.71 15.05
C VAL A 41 -2.21 12.80 15.35
N PHE A 42 -2.02 11.47 15.25
CA PHE A 42 -3.07 10.52 15.60
C PHE A 42 -3.46 10.60 17.09
N ALA A 43 -2.48 10.66 18.00
CA ALA A 43 -2.72 10.75 19.43
C ALA A 43 -3.47 12.04 19.79
N ILE A 44 -3.04 13.19 19.24
CA ILE A 44 -3.71 14.48 19.46
C ILE A 44 -5.13 14.45 18.87
N GLY A 45 -5.30 13.93 17.65
CA GLY A 45 -6.62 13.78 17.03
C GLY A 45 -7.56 12.89 17.85
N SER A 46 -7.04 11.79 18.40
CA SER A 46 -7.77 10.88 19.29
C SER A 46 -8.30 11.60 20.52
N ILE A 47 -7.45 12.41 21.16
CA ILE A 47 -7.79 13.19 22.35
C ILE A 47 -8.86 14.23 22.02
N LEU A 48 -8.75 14.91 20.88
CA LEU A 48 -9.73 15.90 20.43
C LEU A 48 -11.11 15.27 20.18
N VAL A 49 -11.17 14.09 19.56
CA VAL A 49 -12.43 13.36 19.33
C VAL A 49 -13.08 12.96 20.64
N LEU A 50 -12.30 12.45 21.60
CA LEU A 50 -12.80 12.12 22.93
C LEU A 50 -13.30 13.36 23.68
N PHE A 51 -12.53 14.45 23.65
CA PHE A 51 -12.89 15.71 24.28
C PHE A 51 -14.19 16.30 23.69
N PHE A 52 -14.33 16.24 22.37
CA PHE A 52 -15.57 16.63 21.69
C PHE A 52 -16.75 15.76 22.11
N GLY A 53 -16.56 14.43 22.23
CA GLY A 53 -17.58 13.52 22.75
C GLY A 53 -18.03 13.87 24.17
N VAL A 54 -17.10 14.28 25.03
CA VAL A 54 -17.39 14.75 26.40
C VAL A 54 -18.17 16.07 26.40
N ILE A 55 -17.72 17.08 25.64
CA ILE A 55 -18.39 18.39 25.57
C ILE A 55 -19.81 18.27 25.05
N THR A 56 -20.01 17.45 24.01
CA THR A 56 -21.32 17.25 23.39
C THR A 56 -22.24 16.33 24.18
N GLY A 57 -21.75 15.74 25.28
CA GLY A 57 -22.49 14.74 26.06
C GLY A 57 -22.80 13.47 25.26
N ASN A 58 -22.13 13.24 24.12
CA ASN A 58 -22.43 12.13 23.23
C ASN A 58 -21.74 10.85 23.74
N GLN A 59 -22.47 10.11 24.58
CA GLN A 59 -22.03 8.82 25.12
C GLN A 59 -21.72 7.80 24.02
N GLY A 60 -22.33 7.89 22.83
CA GLY A 60 -22.05 7.01 21.70
C GLY A 60 -20.61 7.14 21.21
N ILE A 61 -20.12 8.37 21.05
CA ILE A 61 -18.73 8.64 20.62
C ILE A 61 -17.74 8.11 21.67
N ILE A 62 -18.00 8.40 22.95
CA ILE A 62 -17.12 8.01 24.05
C ILE A 62 -17.05 6.48 24.16
N THR A 63 -18.20 5.80 24.18
CA THR A 63 -18.25 4.34 24.32
C THR A 63 -17.69 3.62 23.10
N PHE A 64 -17.92 4.13 21.90
CA PHE A 64 -17.30 3.62 20.68
C PHE A 64 -15.78 3.67 20.78
N TYR A 65 -15.23 4.83 21.15
CA TYR A 65 -13.78 5.01 21.25
C TYR A 65 -13.18 4.09 22.31
N LEU A 66 -13.78 4.02 23.50
CA LEU A 66 -13.30 3.18 24.60
C LEU A 66 -13.40 1.67 24.28
N LYS A 67 -14.35 1.24 23.45
CA LYS A 67 -14.47 -0.18 23.05
C LYS A 67 -13.57 -0.53 21.86
N HIS A 68 -13.35 0.40 20.94
CA HIS A 68 -12.69 0.12 19.66
C HIS A 68 -11.29 0.74 19.50
N TRP A 69 -10.71 1.35 20.54
CA TRP A 69 -9.39 1.99 20.46
C TRP A 69 -8.28 1.09 19.88
N ILE A 70 -8.27 -0.21 20.21
CA ILE A 70 -7.29 -1.17 19.66
C ILE A 70 -7.49 -1.33 18.14
N HIS A 71 -8.74 -1.46 17.69
CA HIS A 71 -9.06 -1.59 16.28
C HIS A 71 -8.66 -0.33 15.50
N LEU A 72 -8.83 0.85 16.10
CA LEU A 72 -8.40 2.12 15.52
C LEU A 72 -6.87 2.20 15.35
N ILE A 73 -6.10 1.70 16.31
CA ILE A 73 -4.63 1.63 16.20
C ILE A 73 -4.19 0.67 15.09
N ILE A 74 -4.81 -0.51 15.01
CA ILE A 74 -4.52 -1.49 13.96
C ILE A 74 -4.83 -0.91 12.58
N LEU A 75 -5.98 -0.24 12.45
CA LEU A 75 -6.37 0.43 11.22
C LEU A 75 -5.37 1.51 10.82
N LEU A 76 -4.93 2.34 11.77
CA LEU A 76 -3.90 3.36 11.52
C LEU A 76 -2.60 2.73 11.04
N PHE A 77 -2.14 1.65 11.69
CA PHE A 77 -0.91 0.98 11.29
C PHE A 77 -0.99 0.44 9.85
N LEU A 78 -2.11 -0.20 9.50
CA LEU A 78 -2.40 -0.64 8.13
C LEU A 78 -2.40 0.53 7.15
N LEU A 79 -3.02 1.66 7.50
CA LEU A 79 -3.08 2.85 6.66
C LEU A 79 -1.69 3.41 6.40
N VAL A 80 -0.89 3.61 7.45
CA VAL A 80 0.49 4.11 7.36
C VAL A 80 1.36 3.16 6.56
N TRP A 81 1.23 1.86 6.77
CA TRP A 81 1.93 0.85 5.99
C TRP A 81 1.57 0.93 4.50
N THR A 82 0.29 1.05 4.20
CA THR A 82 -0.21 1.17 2.82
C THR A 82 0.31 2.44 2.16
N LEU A 83 0.17 3.59 2.82
CA LEU A 83 0.72 4.87 2.36
C LEU A 83 2.23 4.81 2.12
N PHE A 84 2.97 4.17 3.03
CA PHE A 84 4.42 4.03 2.91
C PHE A 84 4.81 3.11 1.75
N SER A 85 4.14 1.96 1.60
CA SER A 85 4.34 1.03 0.48
C SER A 85 4.07 1.71 -0.87
N MET A 86 3.11 2.63 -0.91
CA MET A 86 2.75 3.34 -2.14
C MET A 86 3.71 4.49 -2.46
N ASN A 87 4.19 5.20 -1.45
CA ASN A 87 5.24 6.21 -1.62
C ASN A 87 6.56 5.59 -2.09
N TRP A 88 6.88 4.38 -1.59
CA TRP A 88 8.03 3.59 -2.07
C TRP A 88 7.94 3.26 -3.57
N ASP A 89 6.74 3.02 -4.09
CA ASP A 89 6.48 2.75 -5.51
C ASP A 89 6.30 4.04 -6.35
N GLN A 90 6.49 5.23 -5.75
CA GLN A 90 6.24 6.55 -6.37
C GLN A 90 4.85 6.69 -7.04
N LYS A 91 3.86 5.90 -6.62
CA LYS A 91 2.51 5.93 -7.18
C LYS A 91 1.61 6.80 -6.33
N ASN A 92 0.93 7.76 -6.97
CA ASN A 92 -0.07 8.57 -6.31
C ASN A 92 -1.24 7.67 -5.84
N ILE A 93 -1.69 7.84 -4.58
CA ILE A 93 -2.77 7.05 -3.97
C ILE A 93 -4.00 6.98 -4.87
N PHE A 94 -4.39 8.13 -5.43
CA PHE A 94 -5.59 8.25 -6.24
C PHE A 94 -5.43 7.50 -7.57
N GLN A 95 -4.26 7.57 -8.20
CA GLN A 95 -3.98 6.85 -9.44
C GLN A 95 -3.95 5.33 -9.23
N PHE A 96 -3.40 4.86 -8.10
CA PHE A 96 -3.41 3.44 -7.77
C PHE A 96 -4.82 2.92 -7.49
N LEU A 97 -5.63 3.63 -6.70
CA LEU A 97 -7.01 3.26 -6.42
C LEU A 97 -7.87 3.28 -7.69
N LEU A 98 -7.74 4.31 -8.53
CA LEU A 98 -8.37 4.37 -9.85
C LEU A 98 -7.95 3.20 -10.73
N GLY A 99 -6.65 2.90 -10.81
CA GLY A 99 -6.12 1.78 -11.58
C GLY A 99 -6.64 0.42 -11.10
N ARG A 100 -6.77 0.23 -9.78
CA ARG A 100 -7.35 -0.99 -9.19
C ARG A 100 -8.86 -1.07 -9.42
N GLY A 101 -9.57 0.04 -9.35
CA GLY A 101 -10.99 0.13 -9.69
C GLY A 101 -11.23 -0.22 -11.16
N LEU A 102 -10.49 0.41 -12.07
CA LEU A 102 -10.49 0.12 -13.50
C LEU A 102 -10.10 -1.33 -13.79
N PHE A 103 -9.12 -1.88 -13.09
CA PHE A 103 -8.75 -3.29 -13.21
C PHE A 103 -9.87 -4.22 -12.76
N TYR A 104 -10.60 -3.89 -11.69
CA TYR A 104 -11.70 -4.72 -11.22
C TYR A 104 -12.88 -4.69 -12.20
N THR A 105 -13.14 -3.54 -12.82
CA THR A 105 -14.20 -3.41 -13.85
C THR A 105 -13.78 -3.95 -15.21
N SER A 106 -12.48 -4.00 -15.51
CA SER A 106 -11.93 -4.58 -16.75
C SER A 106 -11.48 -6.04 -16.60
N LYS A 107 -11.62 -6.64 -15.41
CA LYS A 107 -11.24 -8.03 -15.15
C LYS A 107 -12.14 -8.98 -15.95
N GLY A 108 -11.65 -9.40 -17.11
CA GLY A 108 -12.39 -10.21 -18.10
C GLY A 108 -12.35 -9.63 -19.52
N ASN A 109 -12.02 -8.35 -19.66
CA ASN A 109 -11.84 -7.68 -20.94
C ASN A 109 -10.35 -7.66 -21.28
N GLN A 110 -9.93 -8.55 -22.19
CA GLN A 110 -8.58 -8.50 -22.77
C GLN A 110 -8.65 -7.75 -24.10
N TYR A 111 -7.66 -6.90 -24.34
CA TYR A 111 -7.55 -6.17 -25.59
C TYR A 111 -6.30 -6.65 -26.33
N GLU A 112 -6.50 -7.26 -27.49
CA GLU A 112 -5.42 -7.62 -28.41
C GLU A 112 -5.54 -6.70 -29.62
N HIS A 113 -4.46 -6.00 -29.99
CA HIS A 113 -4.47 -5.01 -31.09
C HIS A 113 -5.61 -3.98 -31.03
N SER A 114 -5.89 -3.43 -29.84
CA SER A 114 -6.96 -2.46 -29.59
C SER A 114 -8.40 -2.98 -29.83
N HIS A 115 -8.59 -4.29 -29.96
CA HIS A 115 -9.91 -4.93 -30.04
C HIS A 115 -10.18 -5.77 -28.80
N ALA A 116 -11.41 -5.70 -28.27
CA ALA A 116 -11.85 -6.54 -27.16
C ALA A 116 -11.96 -8.00 -27.64
N VAL A 117 -11.23 -8.90 -26.99
CA VAL A 117 -11.23 -10.33 -27.30
C VAL A 117 -11.91 -11.09 -26.16
N ILE A 118 -12.90 -11.93 -26.51
CA ILE A 118 -13.52 -12.88 -25.58
C ILE A 118 -12.55 -14.03 -25.41
N TYR A 119 -11.88 -14.12 -24.26
CA TYR A 119 -11.01 -15.24 -23.94
C TYR A 119 -11.85 -16.40 -23.38
N GLU A 120 -12.02 -17.47 -24.16
CA GLU A 120 -12.49 -18.73 -23.61
C GLU A 120 -11.36 -19.37 -22.78
N GLU A 121 -11.57 -19.49 -21.47
CA GLU A 121 -10.62 -20.04 -20.48
C GLU A 121 -10.24 -21.52 -20.76
N ASN A 122 -10.90 -22.17 -21.73
CA ASN A 122 -10.74 -23.58 -22.08
C ASN A 122 -9.98 -23.85 -23.38
N GLN A 123 -8.91 -23.09 -23.69
CA GLN A 123 -7.96 -23.56 -24.70
C GLN A 123 -7.05 -24.63 -24.09
N THR A 124 -7.56 -25.85 -23.98
CA THR A 124 -6.72 -27.03 -23.74
C THR A 124 -5.66 -27.11 -24.84
N PHE A 125 -4.42 -26.76 -24.52
CA PHE A 125 -3.27 -26.95 -25.40
C PHE A 125 -3.07 -28.45 -25.62
N MET A 126 -3.65 -28.99 -26.69
CA MET A 126 -3.28 -30.32 -27.17
C MET A 126 -1.89 -30.25 -27.77
N TYR A 127 -0.88 -30.47 -26.93
CA TYR A 127 0.47 -30.77 -27.39
C TYR A 127 0.42 -32.07 -28.19
N ARG A 128 0.35 -31.97 -29.53
CA ARG A 128 0.61 -33.12 -30.40
C ARG A 128 2.05 -33.53 -30.12
N LYS A 129 2.23 -34.63 -29.40
CA LYS A 129 3.53 -35.24 -29.08
C LYS A 129 4.19 -35.66 -30.40
N MET A 130 4.89 -34.73 -31.06
CA MET A 130 5.65 -35.03 -32.26
C MET A 130 6.85 -35.88 -31.85
N ARG A 131 6.82 -37.16 -32.23
CA ARG A 131 8.00 -38.04 -32.23
C ARG A 131 9.15 -37.28 -32.91
N ARG A 132 10.27 -37.15 -32.19
CA ARG A 132 11.50 -36.47 -32.64
C ARG A 132 11.80 -36.79 -34.10
N GLY A 133 11.69 -35.80 -34.98
CA GLY A 133 12.06 -35.96 -36.38
C GLY A 133 11.58 -34.81 -37.27
N LYS A 134 12.45 -33.81 -37.43
CA LYS A 134 12.42 -32.72 -38.44
C LYS A 134 11.32 -31.66 -38.30
N ARG A 135 11.79 -30.45 -37.97
CA ARG A 135 11.04 -29.19 -37.94
C ARG A 135 10.64 -28.78 -39.37
N ARG A 136 9.34 -28.65 -39.64
CA ARG A 136 8.78 -27.62 -40.54
C ARG A 136 7.39 -27.23 -40.03
N ALA A 137 7.23 -25.98 -39.63
CA ALA A 137 5.92 -25.41 -39.38
C ALA A 137 5.20 -25.24 -40.72
N LYS A 138 4.01 -25.82 -40.85
CA LYS A 138 3.06 -25.46 -41.91
C LYS A 138 1.92 -24.71 -41.26
N TYR A 139 1.71 -23.48 -41.71
CA TYR A 139 0.50 -22.71 -41.45
C TYR A 139 -0.60 -23.22 -42.38
N LYS A 140 -1.83 -23.33 -41.88
CA LYS A 140 -3.02 -23.49 -42.70
C LYS A 140 -3.79 -22.18 -42.59
N ALA A 141 -4.10 -21.60 -43.76
CA ALA A 141 -5.06 -20.52 -43.92
C ALA A 141 -6.48 -21.01 -43.57
#